data_AF-A3K909-F1
#
_entry.id   AF-A3K909-F1
#
_cell.length_a   1.000
_cell.length_b   1.000
_cell.length_c   1.000
_cell.angle_alpha   90.00
_cell.angle_beta   90.00
_cell.angle_gamma   90.00
#
_symmetry.space_group_name_H-M   'P 1'
#
loop_
_entity.id
_entity.type
_entity.pdbx_description
1 polymer ?
#
loop_
_entity_poly.entity_id
_entity_poly.type
_entity_poly.pdbx_seq_one_letter_code
_entity_poly.pdbx_strand_id
1 'polypeptide(L)'
;MTWPVVSAFVVTFVVGPLLCAGLLRLPSTLAVLAGLALAVVLSMGAALWLEPRAPLPSLLLLWAGWVTAVAMVGHALYRRLEGKAARRWITVIAILATTLPWFGLATARLMA
;
A
#
# COMPACT_ATOMS: atom_id res chain seq x y z
N MET A 1 -26.46 -6.17 2.57
CA MET A 1 -25.08 -6.06 2.05
C MET A 1 -24.70 -7.39 1.42
N THR A 2 -24.12 -7.39 0.22
CA THR A 2 -23.64 -8.63 -0.41
C THR A 2 -22.23 -8.94 0.10
N TRP A 3 -21.93 -10.23 0.31
CA TRP A 3 -20.61 -10.70 0.78
C TRP A 3 -19.39 -10.13 0.04
N PRO A 4 -19.42 -9.91 -1.30
CA PRO A 4 -18.30 -9.32 -2.04
C PRO A 4 -18.00 -7.86 -1.67
N VAL A 5 -19.03 -7.10 -1.28
CA VAL A 5 -18.87 -5.69 -0.88
C VAL A 5 -18.20 -5.60 0.49
N VAL A 6 -18.58 -6.50 1.40
CA VAL A 6 -17.96 -6.59 2.73
C VAL A 6 -16.50 -6.99 2.61
N SER A 7 -16.17 -7.98 1.77
CA SER A 7 -14.77 -8.40 1.58
C SER A 7 -13.91 -7.30 0.96
N ALA A 8 -14.42 -6.61 -0.07
CA ALA A 8 -13.72 -5.45 -0.64
C ALA A 8 -13.51 -4.34 0.39
N PHE A 9 -14.53 -4.03 1.19
CA PHE A 9 -14.40 -3.05 2.27
C PHE A 9 -13.32 -3.44 3.28
N VAL A 10 -13.30 -4.70 3.74
CA VAL A 10 -12.29 -5.18 4.69
C VAL A 10 -10.89 -5.13 4.09
N VAL A 11 -10.71 -5.56 2.85
CA VAL A 11 -9.41 -5.52 2.17
C VAL A 11 -8.91 -4.06 2.04
N THR A 12 -9.78 -3.15 1.63
CA THR A 12 -9.43 -1.74 1.43
C THR A 12 -9.16 -1.00 2.74
N PHE A 13 -10.07 -1.09 3.71
CA PHE A 13 -10.07 -0.22 4.90
C PHE A 13 -9.47 -0.87 6.16
N VAL A 14 -9.21 -2.18 6.13
CA VAL A 14 -8.63 -2.89 7.28
C VAL A 14 -7.28 -3.49 6.91
N VAL A 15 -7.23 -4.32 5.87
CA VAL A 15 -6.00 -5.07 5.54
C VAL A 15 -4.87 -4.13 5.11
N GLY A 16 -5.12 -3.18 4.21
CA GLY A 16 -4.11 -2.21 3.76
C GLY A 16 -3.50 -1.38 4.89
N PRO A 17 -4.34 -0.70 5.71
CA PRO A 17 -3.91 0.02 6.90
C PRO A 17 -3.09 -0.83 7.88
N LEU A 18 -3.52 -2.06 8.18
CA LEU A 18 -2.82 -2.94 9.10
C LEU A 18 -1.47 -3.39 8.55
N LEU A 19 -1.40 -3.74 7.26
CA LEU A 19 -0.15 -4.08 6.60
C LEU A 19 0.83 -2.91 6.62
N CYS A 20 0.38 -1.71 6.24
CA CYS A 20 1.23 -0.52 6.25
C CYS A 20 1.71 -0.17 7.67
N ALA A 21 0.81 -0.22 8.66
CA ALA A 21 1.17 0.00 10.06
C ALA A 21 2.19 -1.04 10.55
N GLY A 22 2.05 -2.30 10.14
CA GLY A 22 3.02 -3.36 10.44
C GLY A 22 4.38 -3.09 9.81
N LEU A 23 4.42 -2.70 8.53
CA LEU A 23 5.65 -2.35 7.82
C LEU A 23 6.34 -1.15 8.45
N LEU A 24 5.60 -0.09 8.81
CA LEU A 24 6.16 1.12 9.42
C LEU A 24 6.72 0.90 10.83
N ARG A 25 6.41 -0.22 11.49
CA ARG A 25 7.01 -0.60 12.79
C ARG A 25 8.42 -1.18 12.63
N LEU A 26 8.84 -1.54 11.42
CA LEU A 26 10.20 -2.02 11.16
C LEU A 26 11.23 -0.91 11.50
N PRO A 27 12.48 -1.28 11.80
CA PRO A 27 13.53 -0.30 11.99
C PRO A 27 13.80 0.44 10.66
N SER A 28 13.90 1.77 10.69
CA SER A 28 14.16 2.60 9.50
C SER A 28 15.61 2.53 9.00
N THR A 29 16.09 1.33 8.69
CA THR A 29 17.44 1.09 8.15
C THR A 29 17.44 1.13 6.61
N LEU A 30 18.62 1.30 6.02
CA LEU A 30 18.81 1.18 4.56
C LEU A 30 18.36 -0.19 4.03
N ALA A 31 18.60 -1.26 4.79
CA ALA A 31 18.21 -2.61 4.40
C ALA A 31 16.70 -2.78 4.27
N VAL A 32 15.91 -2.23 5.22
CA VAL A 32 14.44 -2.24 5.13
C VAL A 32 13.97 -1.45 3.91
N LEU A 33 14.57 -0.29 3.65
CA LEU A 33 14.20 0.56 2.51
C LEU A 33 14.51 -0.13 1.17
N ALA A 34 15.68 -0.78 1.05
CA ALA A 34 16.05 -1.59 -0.11
C ALA A 34 15.14 -2.82 -0.28
N GLY A 35 14.80 -3.50 0.83
CA GLY A 35 13.87 -4.62 0.81
C GLY A 35 12.46 -4.22 0.36
N LEU A 36 11.96 -3.07 0.83
CA LEU A 36 10.68 -2.51 0.39
C LEU A 36 10.72 -2.13 -1.09
N ALA A 37 11.80 -1.48 -1.55
CA ALA A 37 11.97 -1.14 -2.96
C ALA A 37 11.97 -2.40 -3.86
N LEU A 38 12.69 -3.44 -3.45
CA LEU A 38 12.70 -4.72 -4.15
C LEU A 38 11.30 -5.35 -4.15
N ALA A 39 10.58 -5.34 -3.03
CA ALA A 39 9.22 -5.85 -2.94
C ALA A 39 8.27 -5.11 -3.88
N VAL A 40 8.39 -3.78 -4.00
CA VAL A 40 7.61 -2.98 -4.97
C VAL A 40 7.90 -3.46 -6.40
N VAL A 41 9.18 -3.54 -6.79
CA VAL A 41 9.56 -3.95 -8.15
C VAL A 41 9.08 -5.36 -8.46
N LEU A 42 9.27 -6.31 -7.55
CA LEU A 42 8.83 -7.70 -7.72
C LEU A 42 7.31 -7.81 -7.81
N SER A 43 6.58 -7.11 -6.95
CA SER A 43 5.12 -7.13 -6.96
C SER A 43 4.54 -6.54 -8.25
N MET A 44 5.09 -5.43 -8.75
CA MET A 44 4.68 -4.79 -10.00
C MET A 44 5.03 -5.65 -11.21
N GLY A 45 6.25 -6.19 -11.26
CA GLY A 45 6.68 -7.08 -12.34
C GLY A 45 5.83 -8.35 -12.40
N ALA A 46 5.55 -8.95 -11.24
CA ALA A 46 4.65 -10.10 -11.15
C ALA A 46 3.21 -9.74 -11.56
N ALA A 47 2.70 -8.58 -11.15
CA ALA A 47 1.37 -8.10 -11.53
C ALA A 47 1.24 -8.00 -13.06
N LEU A 48 2.20 -7.37 -13.73
CA LEU A 48 2.21 -7.23 -15.19
C LEU A 48 2.30 -8.59 -15.91
N TRP A 49 3.08 -9.52 -15.38
CA TRP A 49 3.18 -10.86 -15.95
C TRP A 49 1.90 -11.70 -15.77
N LEU A 50 1.17 -11.46 -14.69
CA LEU A 50 -0.09 -12.14 -14.37
C LEU A 50 -1.32 -11.51 -15.04
N GLU A 51 -1.24 -10.24 -15.46
CA GLU A 51 -2.37 -9.48 -16.01
C GLU A 51 -3.13 -10.24 -17.12
N PRO A 52 -2.46 -10.86 -18.12
CA PRO A 52 -3.17 -11.56 -19.20
C PRO A 52 -3.76 -12.92 -18.79
N ARG A 53 -3.29 -13.50 -17.68
CA ARG A 53 -3.62 -14.89 -17.27
C ARG A 53 -4.60 -14.93 -16.11
N ALA A 54 -4.49 -13.98 -15.20
CA ALA A 54 -5.19 -13.95 -13.94
C ALA A 54 -5.33 -12.49 -13.47
N PRO A 55 -6.39 -11.78 -13.91
CA PRO A 55 -6.53 -10.35 -13.66
C PRO A 55 -6.75 -10.01 -12.17
N LEU A 56 -7.43 -10.89 -11.43
CA LEU A 56 -7.68 -10.69 -10.00
C LEU A 56 -6.39 -10.71 -9.15
N PRO A 57 -5.52 -11.74 -9.22
CA PRO A 57 -4.26 -11.73 -8.48
C PRO A 57 -3.27 -10.68 -9.01
N SER A 58 -3.32 -10.33 -10.30
CA SER A 58 -2.57 -9.19 -10.84
C SER A 58 -2.95 -7.89 -10.11
N LEU A 59 -4.25 -7.61 -9.97
CA LEU A 59 -4.74 -6.43 -9.24
C LEU A 59 -4.33 -6.45 -7.76
N LEU A 60 -4.37 -7.62 -7.10
CA LEU A 60 -3.92 -7.76 -5.70
C LEU A 60 -2.42 -7.50 -5.54
N LEU A 61 -1.59 -7.96 -6.48
CA LEU A 61 -0.16 -7.69 -6.48
C LEU A 61 0.14 -6.21 -6.73
N LEU A 62 -0.61 -5.57 -7.64
CA LEU A 62 -0.51 -4.14 -7.88
C LEU A 62 -0.88 -3.35 -6.61
N TRP A 63 -1.95 -3.75 -5.92
CA TRP A 63 -2.33 -3.16 -4.65
C TRP A 63 -1.29 -3.40 -3.55
N ALA A 64 -0.74 -4.61 -3.44
CA ALA A 64 0.31 -4.93 -2.46
C ALA A 64 1.57 -4.09 -2.72
N GLY A 65 1.96 -3.91 -3.98
CA GLY A 65 3.07 -3.04 -4.37
C GLY A 65 2.83 -1.56 -4.05
N TRP A 66 1.58 -1.09 -4.16
CA TRP A 66 1.22 0.24 -3.69
C TRP A 66 1.41 0.39 -2.18
N VAL A 67 0.90 -0.56 -1.38
CA VAL A 67 1.03 -0.52 0.09
C VAL A 67 2.50 -0.54 0.53
N THR A 68 3.34 -1.37 -0.10
CA THR A 68 4.77 -1.41 0.20
C THR A 68 5.48 -0.13 -0.23
N ALA A 69 5.12 0.48 -1.37
CA ALA A 69 5.65 1.76 -1.81
C ALA A 69 5.32 2.88 -0.83
N VAL A 70 4.09 2.94 -0.33
CA VAL A 70 3.67 3.91 0.69
C VAL A 70 4.49 3.73 1.99
N ALA A 71 4.69 2.49 2.44
CA ALA A 71 5.53 2.21 3.60
C ALA A 71 7.00 2.63 3.36
N MET A 72 7.52 2.39 2.16
CA MET A 72 8.87 2.81 1.75
C MET A 72 9.03 4.33 1.84
N VAL A 73 8.07 5.09 1.32
CA VAL A 73 8.04 6.56 1.43
C VAL A 73 7.98 6.98 2.89
N GLY A 74 7.16 6.32 3.71
CA GLY A 74 7.10 6.56 5.15
C GLY A 74 8.45 6.39 5.84
N HIS A 75 9.18 5.31 5.54
CA HIS A 75 10.55 5.10 6.05
C HIS A 75 11.54 6.14 5.53
N ALA A 76 11.44 6.53 4.26
CA ALA A 76 12.27 7.59 3.70
C ALA A 76 12.04 8.93 4.43
N LEU A 77 10.78 9.25 4.75
CA LEU A 77 10.43 10.44 5.53
C LEU A 77 10.90 10.34 6.98
N TYR A 78 10.77 9.18 7.64
CA TYR A 78 11.30 8.98 9.00
C TYR A 78 12.81 9.18 9.13
N ARG A 79 13.55 8.98 8.04
CA ARG A 79 15.00 9.21 8.00
C ARG A 79 15.37 10.67 7.74
N ARG A 80 14.46 11.46 7.17
CA ARG A 80 14.69 12.89 6.84
C ARG A 80 14.10 13.85 7.87
N LEU A 81 13.01 13.45 8.52
CA LEU A 81 12.26 14.29 9.45
C LEU A 81 12.45 13.78 10.87
N GLU A 82 12.97 14.63 11.73
CA GLU A 82 13.15 14.35 13.15
C GLU A 82 11.93 14.79 13.97
N GLY A 83 11.69 14.11 15.10
CA GLY A 83 10.63 14.47 16.05
C GLY A 83 9.42 13.53 16.09
N LYS A 84 8.85 13.40 17.29
CA LYS A 84 7.72 12.49 17.57
C LYS A 84 6.44 12.91 16.84
N ALA A 85 6.20 14.21 16.67
CA ALA A 85 5.04 14.73 15.94
C ALA A 85 5.12 14.41 14.45
N ALA A 86 6.28 14.63 13.82
CA ALA A 86 6.50 14.29 12.41
C ALA A 86 6.27 12.78 12.17
N ARG A 87 6.80 11.92 13.05
CA ARG A 87 6.60 10.48 12.94
C ARG A 87 5.12 10.07 13.00
N ARG A 88 4.34 10.67 13.91
CA ARG A 88 2.90 10.42 14.02
C ARG A 88 2.17 10.82 12.74
N TRP A 89 2.44 12.02 12.21
CA TRP A 89 1.79 12.49 10.99
C TRP A 89 2.15 11.64 9.77
N ILE A 90 3.41 11.25 9.62
CA ILE A 90 3.83 10.32 8.56
C ILE A 90 3.06 9.00 8.67
N THR A 91 2.92 8.44 9.88
CA THR A 91 2.15 7.20 10.09
C THR A 91 0.69 7.36 9.65
N VAL A 92 0.03 8.44 10.10
CA VAL A 92 -1.38 8.71 9.81
C VAL A 92 -1.58 8.89 8.30
N ILE A 93 -0.75 9.71 7.66
CA ILE A 93 -0.82 9.97 6.22
C ILE A 93 -0.56 8.68 5.44
N ALA A 94 0.44 7.88 5.82
CA ALA A 94 0.75 6.63 5.16
C ALA A 94 -0.41 5.63 5.25
N ILE A 95 -1.03 5.50 6.43
CA ILE A 95 -2.20 4.63 6.61
C ILE A 95 -3.36 5.08 5.70
N LEU A 96 -3.68 6.38 5.69
CA LEU A 96 -4.72 6.94 4.82
C LEU A 96 -4.39 6.77 3.33
N ALA A 97 -3.11 6.84 2.95
CA ALA A 97 -2.69 6.69 1.57
C ALA A 97 -2.92 5.27 1.02
N THR A 98 -3.03 4.25 1.87
CA THR A 98 -3.29 2.87 1.42
C THR A 98 -4.68 2.68 0.79
N THR A 99 -5.65 3.55 1.10
CA THR A 99 -7.01 3.47 0.55
C THR A 99 -7.17 4.23 -0.77
N LEU A 100 -6.22 5.10 -1.14
CA LEU A 100 -6.33 5.99 -2.30
C LEU A 100 -6.62 5.30 -3.64
N PRO A 101 -5.97 4.16 -4.00
CA PRO A 101 -6.21 3.53 -5.29
C PRO A 101 -7.67 3.12 -5.50
N TRP A 102 -8.35 2.71 -4.43
CA TRP A 102 -9.74 2.28 -4.47
C TRP A 102 -10.70 3.45 -4.66
N PHE A 103 -10.41 4.61 -4.07
CA PHE A 103 -11.17 5.82 -4.34
C PHE A 103 -11.03 6.24 -5.81
N GLY A 104 -9.82 6.22 -6.37
CA GLY A 104 -9.60 6.51 -7.79
C GLY A 104 -10.38 5.55 -8.70
N LEU A 105 -10.38 4.25 -8.38
CA LEU A 105 -11.12 3.24 -9.13
C LEU A 105 -12.64 3.41 -9.01
N ALA A 106 -13.15 3.76 -7.83
CA ALA A 106 -14.55 4.06 -7.63
C ALA A 106 -14.98 5.32 -8.40
N THR A 107 -14.19 6.39 -8.34
CA THR A 107 -14.45 7.63 -9.09
C THR A 107 -14.42 7.38 -10.60
N ALA A 108 -13.45 6.61 -11.10
CA ALA A 108 -13.38 6.23 -12.51
C ALA A 108 -14.63 5.47 -12.97
N ARG A 109 -15.19 4.59 -12.12
CA ARG A 109 -16.45 3.88 -12.40
C ARG A 109 -17.69 4.77 -12.36
N LEU A 110 -17.65 5.91 -11.68
CA LEU A 110 -18.76 6.86 -11.64
C LEU A 110 -18.76 7.82 -12.85
N MET A 111 -17.60 8.02 -13.46
CA MET A 111 -17.41 8.89 -14.63
C MET A 111 -17.55 8.15 -15.97
N ALA A 112 -17.62 6.82 -15.95
CA ALA A 112 -17.82 5.95 -17.10
C ALA A 112 -19.30 5.55 -17.22
#